data_AF-A0A9E1SKE7-F1
#
_entry.id   AF-A0A9E1SKE7-F1
#
_cell.length_a   1.000
_cell.length_b   1.000
_cell.length_c   1.000
_cell.angle_alpha   90.00
_cell.angle_beta   90.00
_cell.angle_gamma   90.00
#
_symmetry.space_group_name_H-M   'P 1'
#
loop_
_entity.id
_entity.type
_entity.pdbx_description
1 polymer ?
#
loop_
_entity_poly.entity_id
_entity_poly.type
_entity_poly.pdbx_seq_one_letter_code
_entity_poly.pdbx_strand_id
1 'polypeptide(L)'
;MDKRFWSVFPDGEFLPEGEGNVAEGAELFEYNCNLCHNYPDENDPNKNAIGKLFGGHETMGTDNIDRTIGSYWPHPTTVFNYIRRAMPLIAPMSLTNSEYYSLTAYLLHENGIIGENDVINKDTLPKVQMPNRDGFVNAYPDIPEKYRTKQ
;
A
#
# COMPACT_ATOMS: atom_id res chain seq x y z
N MET A 1 -5.19 6.02 -25.87
CA MET A 1 -4.16 5.59 -24.90
C MET A 1 -4.82 4.71 -23.88
N ASP A 2 -4.20 3.58 -23.56
CA ASP A 2 -4.74 2.62 -22.60
C ASP A 2 -4.60 3.16 -21.17
N LYS A 3 -5.73 3.54 -20.56
CA LYS A 3 -5.77 4.13 -19.21
C LYS A 3 -5.31 3.14 -18.12
N ARG A 4 -5.37 1.82 -18.40
CA ARG A 4 -4.88 0.76 -17.50
C ARG A 4 -3.40 0.86 -17.17
N PHE A 5 -2.64 1.60 -17.99
CA PHE A 5 -1.21 1.77 -17.80
C PHE A 5 -0.85 2.79 -16.69
N TRP A 6 -1.73 3.74 -16.35
CA TRP A 6 -1.31 4.92 -15.57
C TRP A 6 -1.47 4.83 -14.07
N SER A 7 -2.55 4.22 -13.56
CA SER A 7 -2.78 4.14 -12.12
C SER A 7 -3.80 3.09 -11.79
N VAL A 8 -3.71 2.56 -10.57
CA VAL A 8 -4.83 1.92 -9.88
C VAL A 8 -5.53 2.99 -9.02
N PHE A 9 -6.86 2.98 -8.99
CA PHE A 9 -7.65 3.89 -8.16
C PHE A 9 -8.06 3.26 -6.81
N PRO A 10 -8.46 4.08 -5.81
CA PRO A 10 -8.92 3.59 -4.52
C PRO A 10 -10.02 2.53 -4.56
N ASP A 11 -10.91 2.61 -5.55
CA ASP A 11 -12.03 1.68 -5.76
C ASP A 11 -11.63 0.37 -6.47
N GLY A 12 -10.37 0.24 -6.87
CA GLY A 12 -9.85 -0.92 -7.59
C GLY A 12 -9.90 -0.81 -9.11
N GLU A 13 -10.36 0.32 -9.67
CA GLU A 13 -10.27 0.53 -11.11
C GLU A 13 -8.81 0.38 -11.57
N PHE A 14 -8.62 -0.43 -12.62
CA PHE A 14 -7.33 -0.80 -13.23
C PHE A 14 -6.41 -1.73 -12.41
N LEU A 15 -6.92 -2.39 -11.37
CA LEU A 15 -6.22 -3.55 -10.80
C LEU A 15 -6.04 -4.65 -11.85
N PRO A 16 -4.82 -5.19 -12.04
CA PRO A 16 -4.57 -6.24 -12.99
C PRO A 16 -5.03 -7.61 -12.46
N GLU A 17 -5.21 -8.58 -13.36
CA GLU A 17 -5.46 -9.97 -12.99
C GLU A 17 -4.27 -10.57 -12.23
N GLY A 18 -4.57 -11.45 -11.28
CA GLY A 18 -3.64 -12.09 -10.37
C GLY A 18 -4.23 -12.20 -8.97
N GLU A 19 -3.55 -12.96 -8.12
CA GLU A 19 -3.87 -13.12 -6.71
C GLU A 19 -2.57 -13.39 -5.94
N GLY A 20 -2.60 -13.14 -4.64
CA GLY A 20 -1.47 -13.39 -3.77
C GLY A 20 -1.87 -13.61 -2.32
N ASN A 21 -0.93 -14.16 -1.56
CA ASN A 21 -1.10 -14.53 -0.15
C ASN A 21 0.09 -14.07 0.68
N VAL A 22 -0.08 -14.10 2.02
CA VAL A 22 0.91 -13.62 2.98
C VAL A 22 2.21 -14.43 2.93
N ALA A 23 2.11 -15.76 2.83
CA ALA A 23 3.26 -16.65 2.87
C ALA A 23 4.23 -16.40 1.70
N GLU A 24 3.72 -16.34 0.46
CA GLU A 24 4.53 -15.98 -0.71
C GLU A 24 5.08 -14.55 -0.60
N GLY A 25 4.30 -13.64 -0.01
CA GLY A 25 4.71 -12.25 0.19
C GLY A 25 5.90 -12.12 1.13
N ALA A 26 5.96 -12.95 2.18
CA ALA A 26 7.07 -12.98 3.12
C ALA A 26 8.38 -13.42 2.44
N GLU A 27 8.34 -14.49 1.64
CA GLU A 27 9.49 -14.95 0.86
C GLU A 27 9.96 -13.86 -0.13
N LEU A 28 9.02 -13.25 -0.85
CA LEU A 28 9.35 -12.16 -1.78
C LEU A 28 9.96 -10.95 -1.06
N PHE A 29 9.47 -10.62 0.14
CA PHE A 29 9.99 -9.49 0.91
C PHE A 29 11.45 -9.72 1.32
N GLU A 30 11.79 -10.93 1.75
CA GLU A 30 13.16 -11.31 2.11
C GLU A 30 14.14 -11.00 0.98
N TYR A 31 13.82 -11.44 -0.24
CA TYR A 31 14.71 -11.31 -1.39
C TYR A 31 14.69 -9.93 -2.05
N ASN A 32 13.55 -9.23 -2.02
CA ASN A 32 13.34 -8.03 -2.84
C ASN A 32 13.25 -6.73 -2.04
N CYS A 33 13.00 -6.79 -0.72
CA CYS A 33 12.66 -5.62 0.09
C CYS A 33 13.57 -5.43 1.30
N ASN A 34 13.94 -6.54 1.98
CA ASN A 34 14.64 -6.47 3.27
C ASN A 34 16.05 -5.86 3.20
N LEU A 35 16.67 -5.80 2.00
CA LEU A 35 17.95 -5.09 1.85
C LEU A 35 17.85 -3.61 2.28
N CYS A 36 16.69 -2.98 2.08
CA CYS A 36 16.50 -1.55 2.35
C CYS A 36 15.43 -1.27 3.41
N HIS A 37 14.48 -2.17 3.63
CA HIS A 37 13.41 -2.00 4.60
C HIS A 37 13.58 -2.98 5.77
N ASN A 38 13.27 -2.52 6.99
CA ASN A 38 13.30 -3.36 8.18
C ASN A 38 12.17 -4.40 8.12
N TYR A 39 12.40 -5.59 8.68
CA TYR A 39 11.31 -6.44 9.17
C TYR A 39 10.52 -5.77 10.31
N PRO A 40 9.31 -6.24 10.62
CA PRO A 40 8.48 -5.66 11.70
C PRO A 40 9.16 -5.64 13.07
N ASP A 41 10.03 -6.60 13.35
CA ASP A 41 10.81 -6.74 14.59
C ASP A 41 12.20 -6.08 14.53
N GLU A 42 12.58 -5.50 13.38
CA GLU A 42 13.84 -4.78 13.19
C GLU A 42 13.65 -3.26 13.36
N ASN A 43 14.76 -2.56 13.68
CA ASN A 43 14.74 -1.11 13.86
C ASN A 43 16.06 -0.43 13.44
N ASP A 44 16.66 -0.85 12.33
CA ASP A 44 17.84 -0.16 11.78
C ASP A 44 17.45 1.28 11.38
N PRO A 45 18.09 2.32 11.96
CA PRO A 45 17.75 3.70 11.67
C PRO A 45 18.03 4.11 10.23
N ASN A 46 19.01 3.49 9.55
CA ASN A 46 19.31 3.78 8.15
C ASN A 46 18.20 3.26 7.24
N LYS A 47 17.72 2.04 7.47
CA LYS A 47 16.56 1.48 6.75
C LYS A 47 15.28 2.27 7.02
N ASN A 48 15.06 2.71 8.26
CA ASN A 48 13.92 3.58 8.60
C ASN A 48 13.96 4.92 7.85
N ALA A 49 15.16 5.50 7.68
CA ALA A 49 15.34 6.74 6.92
C ALA A 49 15.06 6.57 5.42
N ILE A 50 15.24 5.35 4.87
CA ILE A 50 14.83 5.03 3.48
C ILE A 50 13.31 4.92 3.41
N GLY A 51 12.69 4.21 4.35
CA GLY A 51 11.24 4.12 4.48
C GLY A 51 10.83 3.08 5.51
N LYS A 52 10.29 3.54 6.63
CA LYS A 52 9.70 2.69 7.66
C LYS A 52 8.34 2.16 7.17
N LEU A 53 8.16 0.83 7.18
CA LEU A 53 6.96 0.17 6.63
C LEU A 53 5.95 -0.29 7.70
N PHE A 54 6.43 -0.59 8.91
CA PHE A 54 5.66 -1.23 9.98
C PHE A 54 5.65 -0.38 11.26
N GLY A 55 4.60 -0.53 12.08
CA GLY A 55 4.44 0.16 13.37
C GLY A 55 3.80 1.56 13.25
N GLY A 56 3.89 2.38 14.31
CA GLY A 56 3.38 3.76 14.31
C GLY A 56 1.88 3.90 14.61
N HIS A 57 1.16 2.79 14.81
CA HIS A 57 -0.27 2.78 15.14
C HIS A 57 -0.58 3.54 16.45
N GLU A 58 0.34 3.49 17.42
CA GLU A 58 0.25 4.17 18.70
C GLU A 58 0.27 5.69 18.62
N THR A 59 0.76 6.24 17.50
CA THR A 59 0.85 7.68 17.26
C THR A 59 -0.27 8.21 16.35
N MET A 60 -1.19 7.34 15.92
CA MET A 60 -2.32 7.73 15.09
C MET A 60 -3.20 8.78 15.78
N GLY A 61 -3.65 9.78 15.02
CA GLY A 61 -4.47 10.88 15.53
C GLY A 61 -3.69 11.94 16.34
N THR A 62 -2.37 11.85 16.40
CA THR A 62 -1.50 12.86 17.04
C THR A 62 -0.81 13.74 15.99
N ASP A 63 -0.32 14.91 16.42
CA ASP A 63 0.47 15.82 15.57
C ASP A 63 1.80 15.21 15.11
N ASN A 64 2.31 14.22 15.85
CA ASN A 64 3.59 13.55 15.59
C ASN A 64 3.38 12.10 15.14
N ILE A 65 2.45 11.90 14.19
CA ILE A 65 2.20 10.58 13.60
C ILE A 65 3.46 10.03 12.93
N ASP A 66 3.87 8.83 13.34
CA ASP A 66 4.88 8.02 12.66
C ASP A 66 4.22 7.36 11.45
N ARG A 67 4.61 7.79 10.25
CA ARG A 67 3.88 7.49 9.00
C ARG A 67 4.38 6.20 8.38
N THR A 68 3.61 5.14 8.51
CA THR A 68 3.84 3.82 7.94
C THR A 68 2.63 3.40 7.11
N ILE A 69 2.67 2.19 6.53
CA ILE A 69 1.54 1.65 5.76
C ILE A 69 0.29 1.57 6.66
N GLY A 70 0.41 0.96 7.84
CA GLY A 70 -0.72 0.75 8.74
C GLY A 70 -1.21 2.00 9.47
N SER A 71 -0.33 2.96 9.75
CA SER A 71 -0.70 4.16 10.52
C SER A 71 -1.26 5.29 9.66
N TYR A 72 -0.83 5.40 8.39
CA TYR A 72 -1.08 6.61 7.60
C TYR A 72 -1.82 6.36 6.28
N TRP A 73 -1.54 5.28 5.55
CA TRP A 73 -2.09 5.14 4.20
C TRP A 73 -3.60 4.83 4.22
N PRO A 74 -4.44 5.56 3.46
CA PRO A 74 -5.90 5.39 3.53
C PRO A 74 -6.44 4.25 2.65
N HIS A 75 -5.69 3.83 1.64
CA HIS A 75 -6.15 2.87 0.64
C HIS A 75 -5.09 1.80 0.33
N PRO A 76 -5.45 0.51 0.41
CA PRO A 76 -4.51 -0.59 0.19
C PRO A 76 -4.17 -0.75 -1.30
N THR A 77 -5.07 -0.33 -2.19
CA THR A 77 -4.81 -0.29 -3.64
C THR A 77 -3.72 0.71 -4.01
N THR A 78 -3.53 1.77 -3.21
CA THR A 78 -2.44 2.74 -3.41
C THR A 78 -1.10 2.12 -3.04
N VAL A 79 -1.06 1.28 -1.99
CA VAL A 79 0.12 0.48 -1.62
C VAL A 79 0.50 -0.44 -2.78
N PHE A 80 -0.45 -1.25 -3.27
CA PHE A 80 -0.24 -2.13 -4.43
C PHE A 80 0.28 -1.37 -5.66
N ASN A 81 -0.36 -0.25 -6.00
CA ASN A 81 0.04 0.57 -7.14
C ASN A 81 1.48 1.09 -6.99
N TYR A 82 1.83 1.56 -5.79
CA TYR A 82 3.14 2.11 -5.50
C TYR A 82 4.21 1.03 -5.61
N ILE A 83 4.04 -0.11 -4.93
CA ILE A 83 5.03 -1.19 -4.98
C ILE A 83 5.18 -1.71 -6.42
N ARG A 84 4.09 -1.87 -7.17
CA ARG A 84 4.13 -2.36 -8.55
C ARG A 84 4.91 -1.43 -9.48
N ARG A 85 4.78 -0.12 -9.29
CA ARG A 85 5.34 0.89 -10.20
C ARG A 85 6.72 1.39 -9.81
N ALA A 86 7.05 1.35 -8.53
CA ALA A 86 8.26 1.99 -7.99
C ALA A 86 9.21 0.99 -7.31
N MET A 87 8.76 -0.24 -7.04
CA MET A 87 9.54 -1.24 -6.31
C MET A 87 9.72 -2.55 -7.12
N PRO A 88 10.80 -3.30 -6.85
CA PRO A 88 11.99 -2.89 -6.07
C PRO A 88 12.70 -1.69 -6.68
N LEU A 89 13.35 -0.84 -5.88
CA LEU A 89 13.91 0.44 -6.35
C LEU A 89 14.87 0.29 -7.55
N ILE A 90 15.65 -0.79 -7.58
CA ILE A 90 16.62 -1.08 -8.64
C ILE A 90 16.01 -1.79 -9.86
N ALA A 91 14.79 -2.29 -9.74
CA ALA A 91 14.09 -3.02 -10.79
C ALA A 91 12.56 -2.80 -10.72
N PRO A 92 12.03 -1.57 -10.88
CA PRO A 92 10.60 -1.35 -10.82
C PRO A 92 9.87 -2.15 -11.91
N MET A 93 8.67 -2.64 -11.60
CA MET A 93 7.84 -3.46 -12.50
C MET A 93 8.51 -4.77 -12.95
N SER A 94 9.47 -5.31 -12.18
CA SER A 94 10.14 -6.57 -12.50
C SER A 94 9.38 -7.83 -12.08
N LEU A 95 8.41 -7.70 -11.18
CA LEU A 95 7.62 -8.83 -10.67
C LEU A 95 6.29 -8.98 -11.43
N THR A 96 5.71 -10.17 -11.35
CA THR A 96 4.36 -10.46 -11.84
C THR A 96 3.31 -9.78 -10.96
N ASN A 97 2.08 -9.65 -11.49
CA ASN A 97 0.99 -9.06 -10.71
C ASN A 97 0.65 -9.88 -9.45
N SER A 98 0.72 -11.21 -9.53
CA SER A 98 0.52 -12.10 -8.37
C SER A 98 1.58 -11.87 -7.30
N GLU A 99 2.86 -11.76 -7.67
CA GLU A 99 3.93 -11.44 -6.72
C GLU A 99 3.72 -10.06 -6.05
N TYR A 100 3.24 -9.05 -6.79
CA TYR A 100 2.87 -7.76 -6.19
C TYR A 100 1.64 -7.87 -5.28
N TYR A 101 0.67 -8.73 -5.58
CA TYR A 101 -0.43 -9.00 -4.66
C TYR A 101 0.06 -9.70 -3.39
N SER A 102 0.95 -10.69 -3.50
CA SER A 102 1.54 -11.40 -2.36
C SER A 102 2.35 -10.45 -1.48
N LEU A 103 3.20 -9.60 -2.06
CA LEU A 103 3.90 -8.54 -1.32
C LEU A 103 2.93 -7.59 -0.61
N THR A 104 1.84 -7.18 -1.27
CA THR A 104 0.81 -6.33 -0.64
C THR A 104 0.15 -7.06 0.52
N ALA A 105 -0.19 -8.35 0.36
CA ALA A 105 -0.79 -9.16 1.41
C ALA A 105 0.12 -9.25 2.65
N TYR A 106 1.41 -9.54 2.45
CA TYR A 106 2.39 -9.56 3.53
C TYR A 106 2.50 -8.21 4.25
N LEU A 107 2.64 -7.11 3.51
CA LEU A 107 2.73 -5.77 4.12
C LEU A 107 1.46 -5.42 4.92
N LEU A 108 0.28 -5.80 4.44
CA LEU A 108 -0.97 -5.56 5.16
C LEU A 108 -1.10 -6.46 6.40
N HIS A 109 -0.67 -7.72 6.30
CA HIS A 109 -0.71 -8.68 7.41
C HIS A 109 0.19 -8.24 8.57
N GLU A 110 1.44 -7.87 8.28
CA GLU A 110 2.39 -7.41 9.30
C GLU A 110 2.00 -6.06 9.93
N ASN A 111 1.11 -5.30 9.28
CA ASN A 111 0.47 -4.13 9.87
C ASN A 111 -0.86 -4.46 10.59
N GLY A 112 -1.20 -5.73 10.76
CA GLY A 112 -2.40 -6.19 11.46
C GLY A 112 -3.73 -5.90 10.74
N ILE A 113 -3.70 -5.69 9.42
CA ILE A 113 -4.87 -5.25 8.64
C ILE A 113 -5.65 -6.43 8.06
N ILE A 114 -4.96 -7.52 7.72
CA ILE A 114 -5.56 -8.74 7.17
C ILE A 114 -5.04 -9.98 7.91
N GLY A 115 -5.78 -11.09 7.82
CA GLY A 115 -5.38 -12.38 8.37
C GLY A 115 -4.30 -13.09 7.53
N GLU A 116 -3.57 -14.01 8.16
CA GLU A 116 -2.50 -14.80 7.54
C GLU A 116 -2.96 -15.60 6.31
N ASN A 117 -4.21 -16.07 6.33
CA ASN A 117 -4.79 -16.91 5.27
C ASN A 117 -5.64 -16.12 4.26
N ASP A 118 -5.66 -14.77 4.35
CA ASP A 118 -6.43 -13.95 3.42
C ASP A 118 -5.77 -13.91 2.04
N VAL A 119 -6.59 -14.00 1.00
CA VAL A 119 -6.15 -13.88 -0.40
C VAL A 119 -6.45 -12.47 -0.92
N ILE A 120 -5.42 -11.82 -1.44
CA ILE A 120 -5.52 -10.48 -2.01
C ILE A 120 -5.51 -10.57 -3.54
N ASN A 121 -6.52 -9.99 -4.18
CA ASN A 121 -6.66 -9.90 -5.63
C ASN A 121 -7.45 -8.64 -6.01
N LYS A 122 -7.77 -8.48 -7.30
CA LYS A 122 -8.52 -7.32 -7.80
C LYS A 122 -9.89 -7.11 -7.13
N ASP A 123 -10.52 -8.17 -6.64
CA ASP A 123 -11.87 -8.16 -6.07
C ASP A 123 -11.85 -8.03 -4.54
N THR A 124 -10.78 -8.49 -3.87
CA THR A 124 -10.66 -8.44 -2.40
C THR A 124 -9.88 -7.23 -1.91
N LEU A 125 -8.83 -6.81 -2.61
CA LEU A 125 -7.98 -5.67 -2.20
C LEU A 125 -8.77 -4.37 -1.98
N PRO A 126 -9.69 -3.94 -2.87
CA PRO A 126 -10.43 -2.69 -2.67
C PRO A 126 -11.40 -2.73 -1.47
N LYS A 127 -11.69 -3.92 -0.93
CA LYS A 127 -12.60 -4.10 0.21
C LYS A 127 -11.88 -4.02 1.55
N VAL A 128 -10.55 -4.12 1.57
CA VAL A 128 -9.74 -4.03 2.79
C VAL A 128 -9.84 -2.61 3.36
N GLN A 129 -10.15 -2.53 4.65
CA GLN A 129 -10.34 -1.26 5.37
C GLN A 129 -9.04 -0.87 6.07
N MET A 130 -8.38 0.18 5.58
CA MET A 130 -7.19 0.71 6.24
C MET A 130 -7.57 1.48 7.52
N PRO A 131 -6.76 1.40 8.60
CA PRO A 131 -7.05 2.12 9.85
C PRO A 131 -7.21 3.63 9.68
N ASN A 132 -6.45 4.25 8.77
CA ASN A 132 -6.46 5.69 8.54
C ASN A 132 -7.31 6.12 7.32
N ARG A 133 -8.27 5.29 6.89
CA ARG A 133 -9.11 5.56 5.71
C ARG A 133 -9.80 6.93 5.75
N ASP A 134 -10.33 7.29 6.92
CA ASP A 134 -11.07 8.54 7.13
C ASP A 134 -10.22 9.65 7.77
N GLY A 135 -8.90 9.44 7.87
CA GLY A 135 -7.96 10.39 8.50
C GLY A 135 -7.55 11.58 7.62
N PHE A 136 -8.11 11.69 6.41
CA PHE A 136 -7.76 12.73 5.46
C PHE A 136 -8.94 13.64 5.15
N VAL A 137 -8.69 14.95 5.14
CA VAL A 137 -9.66 15.97 4.75
C VAL A 137 -9.19 16.68 3.49
N ASN A 138 -10.13 17.12 2.65
CA ASN A 138 -9.79 17.98 1.52
C ASN A 138 -9.43 19.37 2.05
N ALA A 139 -8.16 19.75 1.94
CA ALA A 139 -7.70 21.09 2.32
C ALA A 139 -8.11 22.18 1.31
N TYR A 140 -8.56 21.79 0.12
CA TYR A 140 -9.06 22.74 -0.87
C TYR A 140 -10.50 23.14 -0.56
N PRO A 141 -10.86 24.42 -0.74
CA PRO A 141 -12.24 24.85 -0.64
C PRO A 141 -13.08 24.16 -1.71
N ASP A 142 -14.37 23.98 -1.42
CA ASP A 142 -15.33 23.45 -2.39
C ASP A 142 -15.21 24.19 -3.73
N ILE A 143 -15.13 23.43 -4.82
CA ILE A 143 -15.08 23.99 -6.17
C ILE A 143 -16.38 24.79 -6.36
N PRO A 144 -16.31 26.13 -6.61
CA PRO A 144 -17.51 26.92 -6.85
C PRO A 144 -18.33 26.32 -7.97
N GLU A 145 -19.67 26.33 -7.84
CA GLU A 145 -20.59 25.68 -8.78
C GLU A 145 -20.29 25.98 -10.26
N LYS A 146 -19.90 27.22 -10.56
CA LYS A 146 -19.54 27.68 -11.92
C LYS A 146 -18.31 26.99 -12.54
N TYR A 147 -17.51 26.29 -11.75
CA TYR A 147 -16.31 25.55 -12.18
C TYR A 147 -16.46 24.03 -12.05
N ARG A 148 -17.60 23.53 -11.57
CA ARG A 148 -17.85 22.08 -11.53
C ARG A 148 -18.10 21.59 -12.96
N THR A 149 -17.37 20.57 -13.39
CA THR A 149 -17.69 19.86 -14.64
C THR A 149 -19.03 19.17 -14.47
N LYS A 150 -19.98 19.45 -15.37
CA LYS A 150 -21.24 18.70 -15.45
C LYS A 150 -20.90 17.24 -15.76
N GLN A 151 -21.19 16.35 -14.83
CA GLN A 151 -21.16 14.91 -15.06
C GLN A 151 -22.29 14.49 -15.99
#